data_AF-A0A370P720-F1
#
_entry.id   AF-A0A370P720-F1
#
_cell.length_a   1.000
_cell.length_b   1.000
_cell.length_c   1.000
_cell.angle_alpha   90.00
_cell.angle_beta   90.00
_cell.angle_gamma   90.00
#
_symmetry.space_group_name_H-M   'P 1'
#
loop_
_entity.id
_entity.type
_entity.pdbx_description
1 polymer ?
#
loop_
_entity_poly.entity_id
_entity_poly.type
_entity_poly.pdbx_seq_one_letter_code
_entity_poly.pdbx_strand_id
1 'polypeptide(L)'
;MLSRTAPQLRGPIARTPRAIRTTSTIHSFPTYNSLRIASHKAVALRKLWTPFSSSQQPRAFSVSALRTAETRVINVPAMAESISEGVLATFHKQVGDFVELDEEIASIETDKIDVPIIASESGIIAKLFVNEGDTVTVGQAVIVISLDNRDAPQPAESQFAPEAAKELKGGQPVPASVSPSETKIEPKKESTAPPVSTKPAAPATSAQGPVSAYKGSRAERREKMTRVRLRTAERLKQSQNTAAFLTTFNEVDMSKVMEFRAQIKDDVLQKHGVKLGFMGPVARASALALKEIPAINASIENDDTIVFRDYIDLSVAVATPKGLVTPVLRNMECLSVVGIEKGIAELGKKARDGKLTMDDLSGGSFTISNSGIWGSLFGTPIINVPQMAVLGIYGIQQRPVAINGQVEIRPMMYTALTYDHRLVDGREAVTFLTLVKKYLEDPASMLIE
;
A
#
# COMPACT_ATOMS: atom_id res chain seq x y z
N MET A 1 5.30 -62.51 -43.54
CA MET A 1 6.75 -62.22 -43.50
C MET A 1 7.00 -61.39 -42.24
N LEU A 2 7.34 -61.99 -41.08
CA LEU A 2 8.73 -62.21 -40.59
C LEU A 2 9.52 -60.88 -40.55
N SER A 3 10.13 -60.37 -39.46
CA SER A 3 10.63 -60.94 -38.21
C SER A 3 10.79 -59.82 -37.14
N ARG A 4 10.59 -60.02 -35.82
CA ARG A 4 11.63 -60.22 -34.74
C ARG A 4 12.84 -59.24 -34.85
N THR A 5 13.38 -58.59 -33.81
CA THR A 5 13.59 -58.95 -32.39
C THR A 5 14.24 -57.77 -31.64
N ALA A 6 14.05 -57.70 -30.31
CA ALA A 6 14.85 -56.89 -29.37
C ALA A 6 16.30 -57.42 -29.19
N PRO A 7 17.15 -56.69 -28.45
CA PRO A 7 17.79 -57.34 -27.30
C PRO A 7 17.86 -56.47 -26.02
N GLN A 8 17.70 -57.14 -24.88
CA GLN A 8 18.15 -56.73 -23.55
C GLN A 8 19.67 -56.94 -23.42
N LEU A 9 20.33 -56.14 -22.57
CA LEU A 9 21.59 -56.52 -21.91
C LEU A 9 21.63 -56.05 -20.45
N ARG A 10 22.24 -56.91 -19.64
CA ARG A 10 22.26 -57.02 -18.17
C ARG A 10 23.30 -56.10 -17.50
N GLY A 11 23.13 -55.87 -16.18
CA GLY A 11 23.94 -55.00 -15.30
C GLY A 11 25.38 -55.50 -14.96
N PRO A 12 25.99 -54.97 -13.88
CA PRO A 12 25.87 -55.69 -12.60
C PRO A 12 25.82 -54.83 -11.32
N ILE A 13 25.60 -55.58 -10.23
CA ILE A 13 25.39 -55.29 -8.81
C ILE A 13 26.70 -55.02 -8.05
N ALA A 14 26.69 -54.12 -7.06
CA ALA A 14 27.50 -54.20 -5.81
C ALA A 14 26.87 -53.27 -4.74
N ARG A 15 26.12 -53.79 -3.76
CA ARG A 15 26.53 -54.23 -2.40
C ARG A 15 27.11 -53.14 -1.48
N THR A 16 26.30 -52.82 -0.46
CA THR A 16 26.53 -52.07 0.78
C THR A 16 27.72 -52.59 1.63
N PRO A 17 28.18 -51.83 2.65
CA PRO A 17 27.74 -52.17 4.01
C PRO A 17 27.57 -50.98 5.01
N ARG A 18 26.48 -51.07 5.80
CA ARG A 18 26.43 -51.16 7.27
C ARG A 18 26.82 -49.95 8.16
N ALA A 19 25.77 -49.38 8.76
CA ALA A 19 25.57 -48.96 10.16
C ALA A 19 26.77 -48.72 11.10
N ILE A 20 26.77 -47.54 11.73
CA ILE A 20 27.26 -47.37 13.11
C ILE A 20 26.16 -46.66 13.93
N ARG A 21 25.81 -47.32 15.03
CA ARG A 21 24.90 -46.89 16.10
C ARG A 21 25.81 -46.59 17.28
N THR A 22 25.77 -45.39 17.85
CA THR A 22 26.27 -45.16 19.22
C THR A 22 25.38 -44.21 19.99
N THR A 23 25.11 -44.66 21.20
CA THR A 23 24.27 -44.20 22.30
C THR A 23 24.79 -42.97 23.02
N SER A 24 23.87 -42.30 23.73
CA SER A 24 24.03 -41.53 24.98
C SER A 24 25.00 -40.34 24.95
N THR A 25 24.70 -39.17 25.54
CA THR A 25 24.43 -39.03 26.97
C THR A 25 23.88 -37.62 27.25
N ILE A 26 22.92 -37.59 28.17
CA ILE A 26 22.38 -36.43 28.89
C ILE A 26 23.52 -35.73 29.64
N HIS A 27 23.65 -34.41 29.54
CA HIS A 27 24.28 -33.60 30.59
C HIS A 27 23.45 -32.36 30.88
N SER A 28 23.09 -32.28 32.16
CA SER A 28 22.21 -31.33 32.82
C SER A 28 22.95 -30.75 34.01
N PHE A 29 22.67 -29.48 34.31
CA PHE A 29 22.90 -28.73 35.57
C PHE A 29 24.31 -28.14 35.83
N PRO A 30 24.45 -27.12 36.71
CA PRO A 30 23.49 -26.08 37.13
C PRO A 30 24.09 -24.66 37.25
N THR A 31 23.17 -23.70 37.39
CA THR A 31 23.32 -22.36 37.95
C THR A 31 23.51 -22.37 39.48
N TYR A 32 23.86 -21.19 40.02
CA TYR A 32 23.95 -20.78 41.44
C TYR A 32 25.33 -20.79 42.08
N ASN A 33 25.97 -19.62 42.01
CA ASN A 33 27.11 -19.23 42.83
C ASN A 33 26.59 -18.47 44.06
N SER A 34 26.58 -19.10 45.24
CA SER A 34 26.23 -18.46 46.51
C SER A 34 27.46 -17.81 47.14
N LEU A 35 27.42 -16.49 47.28
CA LEU A 35 28.38 -15.69 48.04
C LEU A 35 28.35 -16.07 49.53
N ARG A 36 29.47 -16.58 50.06
CA ARG A 36 29.73 -16.62 51.51
C ARG A 36 30.63 -15.45 51.90
N ILE A 37 30.07 -14.59 52.74
CA ILE A 37 30.74 -13.51 53.46
C ILE A 37 31.65 -14.13 54.52
N ALA A 38 32.95 -13.84 54.46
CA ALA A 38 33.90 -14.09 55.54
C ALA A 38 34.32 -12.74 56.12
N SER A 39 33.74 -12.38 57.26
CA SER A 39 34.10 -11.22 58.07
C SER A 39 35.20 -11.60 59.05
N HIS A 40 36.38 -10.98 58.94
CA HIS A 40 37.30 -10.83 60.06
C HIS A 40 38.12 -9.55 59.88
N LYS A 41 37.88 -8.56 60.75
CA LYS A 41 38.92 -7.86 61.52
C LYS A 41 38.26 -6.79 62.39
N ALA A 42 38.08 -7.15 63.66
CA ALA A 42 37.92 -6.21 64.74
C ALA A 42 39.30 -5.64 65.11
N VAL A 43 39.42 -4.32 65.15
CA VAL A 43 40.46 -3.64 65.93
C VAL A 43 39.77 -2.51 66.69
N ALA A 44 39.88 -2.61 68.00
CA ALA A 44 39.38 -1.69 68.98
C ALA A 44 40.19 -0.39 68.99
N LEU A 45 39.55 0.73 69.30
CA LEU A 45 40.15 1.78 70.13
C LEU A 45 39.07 2.56 70.87
N ARG A 46 39.39 2.78 72.14
CA ARG A 46 38.52 3.14 73.26
C ARG A 46 38.50 4.66 73.45
N LYS A 47 37.36 5.12 73.97
CA LYS A 47 37.17 6.24 74.91
C LYS A 47 37.46 7.67 74.40
N LEU A 48 36.41 8.49 74.41
CA LEU A 48 36.33 9.67 75.29
C LEU A 48 34.86 10.09 75.42
N TRP A 49 34.46 10.24 76.68
CA TRP A 49 33.11 10.53 77.15
C TRP A 49 33.13 11.96 77.67
N THR A 50 32.24 12.82 77.19
CA THR A 50 31.90 14.11 77.80
C THR A 50 30.39 14.25 77.80
N PRO A 51 29.75 14.58 78.94
CA PRO A 51 28.33 14.90 78.99
C PRO A 51 28.17 16.42 79.04
N PHE A 52 27.57 17.05 78.03
CA PHE A 52 27.04 18.39 78.22
C PHE A 52 25.86 18.73 77.30
N SER A 53 24.77 19.08 77.97
CA SER A 53 23.68 20.00 77.64
C SER A 53 22.85 19.77 76.36
N SER A 54 21.59 19.41 76.63
CA SER A 54 20.44 19.48 75.75
C SER A 54 20.24 20.88 75.16
N SER A 55 20.37 20.98 73.83
CA SER A 55 19.69 22.02 73.05
C SER A 55 18.81 21.31 72.02
N GLN A 56 17.50 21.25 72.30
CA GLN A 56 16.51 20.84 71.32
C GLN A 56 16.43 21.94 70.25
N GLN A 57 17.03 21.71 69.10
CA GLN A 57 16.65 22.42 67.87
C GLN A 57 15.72 21.51 67.07
N PRO A 58 14.50 21.94 66.71
CA PRO A 58 13.68 21.17 65.80
C PRO A 58 14.36 21.18 64.44
N ARG A 59 14.98 20.05 64.07
CA ARG A 59 15.31 19.79 62.68
C ARG A 59 13.99 19.66 61.94
N ALA A 60 13.66 20.65 61.12
CA ALA A 60 12.65 20.48 60.08
C ALA A 60 13.12 19.31 59.21
N PHE A 61 12.48 18.16 59.36
CA PHE A 61 12.58 17.10 58.35
C PHE A 61 11.89 17.67 57.10
N SER A 62 12.70 18.18 56.17
CA SER A 62 12.28 18.34 54.79
C SER A 62 12.00 16.94 54.27
N VAL A 63 10.75 16.50 54.39
CA VAL A 63 10.25 15.38 53.61
C VAL A 63 10.16 15.91 52.20
N SER A 64 11.25 15.79 51.45
CA SER A 64 11.17 15.84 49.99
C SER A 64 10.28 14.66 49.61
N ALA A 65 8.98 14.92 49.48
CA ALA A 65 8.12 14.05 48.73
C ALA A 65 8.78 13.91 47.37
N LEU A 66 9.38 12.74 47.10
CA LEU A 66 9.60 12.29 45.75
C LEU A 66 8.20 12.26 45.13
N ARG A 67 7.79 13.38 44.54
CA ARG A 67 6.74 13.36 43.53
C ARG A 67 7.31 12.49 42.43
N THR A 68 6.96 11.21 42.47
CA THR A 68 7.07 10.38 41.29
C THR A 68 6.12 11.02 40.29
N ALA A 69 6.66 11.87 39.41
CA ALA A 69 5.89 12.40 38.30
C ALA A 69 5.27 11.19 37.60
N GLU A 70 3.94 11.11 37.57
CA GLU A 70 3.26 10.07 36.80
C GLU A 70 3.52 10.36 35.32
N THR A 71 4.58 9.77 34.80
CA THR A 71 4.96 9.82 33.40
C THR A 71 4.37 8.61 32.68
N ARG A 72 3.56 8.84 31.66
CA ARG A 72 2.94 7.78 30.86
C ARG A 72 3.53 7.74 29.47
N VAL A 73 3.89 6.53 29.03
CA VAL A 73 4.50 6.28 27.73
C VAL A 73 3.39 6.01 26.70
N ILE A 74 3.34 6.81 25.64
CA ILE A 74 2.50 6.54 24.46
C ILE A 74 3.33 5.72 23.48
N ASN A 75 2.84 4.53 23.18
CA ASN A 75 3.46 3.60 22.24
C ASN A 75 2.81 3.71 20.86
N VAL A 76 3.52 3.28 19.82
CA VAL A 76 2.94 3.10 18.48
C VAL A 76 1.74 2.15 18.57
N PRO A 77 0.55 2.56 18.10
CA PRO A 77 -0.65 1.72 18.15
C PRO A 77 -0.46 0.43 17.33
N ALA A 78 -1.22 -0.61 17.66
CA ALA A 78 -1.19 -1.86 16.92
C ALA A 78 -1.52 -1.60 15.44
N MET A 79 -0.56 -1.90 14.56
CA MET A 79 -0.75 -1.89 13.11
C MET A 79 -1.27 -3.27 12.67
N ALA A 80 -2.01 -3.33 11.56
CA ALA A 80 -2.54 -4.59 11.04
C ALA A 80 -1.43 -5.64 10.85
N GLU A 81 -1.76 -6.92 10.97
CA GLU A 81 -0.84 -8.08 11.06
C GLU A 81 0.25 -8.16 9.98
N SER A 82 0.14 -7.41 8.88
CA SER A 82 1.12 -7.36 7.79
C SER A 82 2.11 -6.16 7.82
N ILE A 83 2.07 -5.27 8.80
CA ILE A 83 2.93 -4.08 8.88
C ILE A 83 3.58 -4.00 10.27
N SER A 84 4.84 -4.43 10.37
CA SER A 84 5.61 -4.41 11.62
C SER A 84 6.35 -3.09 11.89
N GLU A 85 6.48 -2.22 10.89
CA GLU A 85 7.26 -0.98 10.94
C GLU A 85 6.62 0.17 10.13
N GLY A 86 6.78 1.41 10.60
CA GLY A 86 6.32 2.65 9.96
C GLY A 86 7.30 3.79 10.19
N VAL A 87 7.24 4.88 9.41
CA VAL A 87 8.09 6.06 9.62
C VAL A 87 7.25 7.21 10.13
N LEU A 88 7.72 7.92 11.15
CA LEU A 88 7.02 9.08 11.68
C LEU A 88 7.16 10.24 10.68
N ALA A 89 6.04 10.66 10.07
CA ALA A 89 6.01 11.62 8.97
C ALA A 89 6.02 13.07 9.43
N THR A 90 5.22 13.43 10.44
CA THR A 90 5.16 14.83 10.92
C THR A 90 4.74 14.85 12.39
N PHE A 91 5.42 15.66 13.22
CA PHE A 91 4.95 15.99 14.56
C PHE A 91 4.08 17.25 14.50
N HIS A 92 2.88 17.15 15.06
CA HIS A 92 2.00 18.31 15.20
C HIS A 92 2.23 19.08 16.51
N LYS A 93 2.99 18.51 17.45
CA LYS A 93 3.28 19.07 18.79
C LYS A 93 4.74 18.85 19.18
N GLN A 94 5.34 19.82 19.87
CA GLN A 94 6.74 19.80 20.31
C GLN A 94 6.88 19.48 21.81
N VAL A 95 8.10 19.22 22.28
CA VAL A 95 8.39 19.01 23.70
C VAL A 95 8.00 20.27 24.49
N GLY A 96 7.13 20.10 25.49
CA GLY A 96 6.60 21.21 26.30
C GLY A 96 5.18 21.67 25.92
N ASP A 97 4.62 21.20 24.80
CA ASP A 97 3.25 21.54 24.42
C ASP A 97 2.22 20.73 25.24
N PHE A 98 1.09 21.38 25.52
CA PHE A 98 -0.09 20.74 26.12
C PHE A 98 -0.90 20.04 25.03
N VAL A 99 -1.31 18.80 25.32
CA VAL A 99 -2.11 17.95 24.44
C VAL A 99 -3.36 17.52 25.19
N GLU A 100 -4.51 17.59 24.54
CA GLU A 100 -5.80 17.13 25.08
C GLU A 100 -6.03 15.62 24.82
N LEU A 101 -7.00 15.03 25.51
CA LEU A 101 -7.36 13.61 25.31
C LEU A 101 -7.95 13.45 23.90
N ASP A 102 -7.55 12.39 23.20
CA ASP A 102 -7.92 12.08 21.80
C ASP A 102 -7.40 13.09 20.74
N GLU A 103 -6.43 13.94 21.09
CA GLU A 103 -5.78 14.85 20.13
C GLU A 103 -4.67 14.13 19.32
N GLU A 104 -4.55 14.42 18.03
CA GLU A 104 -3.53 13.84 17.15
C GLU A 104 -2.15 14.48 17.40
N ILE A 105 -1.17 13.66 17.76
CA ILE A 105 0.17 14.14 18.11
C ILE A 105 1.15 14.02 16.93
N ALA A 106 1.06 12.91 16.18
CA ALA A 106 1.95 12.64 15.06
C ALA A 106 1.26 11.72 14.05
N SER A 107 1.66 11.84 12.78
CA SER A 107 1.22 10.94 11.71
C SER A 107 2.35 9.96 11.36
N ILE A 108 2.03 8.66 11.30
CA ILE A 108 2.95 7.62 10.83
C ILE A 108 2.63 7.30 9.38
N GLU A 109 3.58 7.53 8.48
CA GLU A 109 3.48 7.09 7.09
C GLU A 109 3.85 5.60 7.02
N THR A 110 2.88 4.76 6.67
CA THR A 110 3.10 3.32 6.44
C THR A 110 3.08 2.99 4.95
N ASP A 111 3.28 1.71 4.59
CA ASP A 111 3.30 1.23 3.18
C ASP A 111 2.05 1.53 2.38
N LYS A 112 0.93 1.76 3.04
CA LYS A 112 -0.36 1.82 2.37
C LYS A 112 -1.21 3.02 2.79
N ILE A 113 -1.11 3.49 4.04
CA ILE A 113 -1.95 4.56 4.60
C ILE A 113 -1.18 5.32 5.69
N ASP A 114 -1.48 6.61 5.88
CA ASP A 114 -1.01 7.39 7.03
C ASP A 114 -1.86 7.06 8.26
N VAL A 115 -1.23 6.57 9.33
CA VAL A 115 -1.89 6.21 10.59
C VAL A 115 -1.64 7.31 11.64
N PRO A 116 -2.68 8.00 12.14
CA PRO A 116 -2.51 9.01 13.19
C PRO A 116 -2.26 8.37 14.56
N ILE A 117 -1.32 8.93 15.33
CA ILE A 117 -1.10 8.62 16.76
C ILE A 117 -1.92 9.58 17.59
N ILE A 118 -2.94 9.06 18.28
CA ILE A 118 -3.80 9.83 19.19
C ILE A 118 -3.25 9.84 20.62
N ALA A 119 -3.46 10.94 21.33
CA ALA A 119 -3.13 11.09 22.72
C ALA A 119 -4.09 10.30 23.62
N SER A 120 -3.57 9.37 24.42
CA SER A 120 -4.43 8.59 25.33
C SER A 120 -4.96 9.39 26.53
N GLU A 121 -4.27 10.46 26.95
CA GLU A 121 -4.62 11.29 28.11
C GLU A 121 -4.09 12.73 27.92
N SER A 122 -4.71 13.70 28.61
CA SER A 122 -4.28 15.11 28.54
C SER A 122 -3.06 15.38 29.42
N GLY A 123 -2.07 16.13 28.91
CA GLY A 123 -0.88 16.49 29.67
C GLY A 123 0.18 17.21 28.85
N ILE A 124 1.36 17.40 29.44
CA ILE A 124 2.49 18.08 28.78
C ILE A 124 3.47 17.03 28.23
N ILE A 125 3.91 17.21 26.98
CA ILE A 125 4.93 16.37 26.35
C ILE A 125 6.27 16.58 27.07
N ALA A 126 6.72 15.59 27.84
CA ALA A 126 7.95 15.69 28.63
C ALA A 126 9.20 15.34 27.81
N LYS A 127 9.13 14.30 26.96
CA LYS A 127 10.24 13.84 26.12
C LYS A 127 9.73 13.15 24.85
N LEU A 128 10.39 13.46 23.72
CA LEU A 128 10.27 12.75 22.44
C LEU A 128 11.39 11.71 22.34
N PHE A 129 11.06 10.46 22.01
CA PHE A 129 12.04 9.38 21.84
C PHE A 129 12.42 9.11 20.38
N VAL A 130 11.70 9.73 19.45
CA VAL A 130 11.77 9.50 18.00
C VAL A 130 11.72 10.86 17.31
N ASN A 131 12.56 11.07 16.29
CA ASN A 131 12.52 12.30 15.48
C ASN A 131 11.68 12.11 14.21
N GLU A 132 11.31 13.21 13.56
CA GLU A 132 10.67 13.16 12.24
C GLU A 132 11.56 12.41 11.24
N GLY A 133 11.00 11.41 10.57
CA GLY A 133 11.72 10.57 9.61
C GLY A 133 12.35 9.29 10.17
N ASP A 134 12.31 9.07 11.49
CA ASP A 134 12.80 7.84 12.13
C ASP A 134 11.82 6.66 11.96
N THR A 135 12.38 5.45 11.87
CA THR A 135 11.61 4.21 11.74
C THR A 135 11.15 3.71 13.12
N VAL A 136 9.85 3.49 13.27
CA VAL A 136 9.22 3.02 14.50
C VAL A 136 8.56 1.66 14.31
N THR A 137 8.74 0.78 15.29
CA THR A 137 8.15 -0.56 15.33
C THR A 137 6.90 -0.58 16.22
N VAL A 138 5.97 -1.52 15.97
CA VAL A 138 4.75 -1.66 16.79
C VAL A 138 5.11 -1.83 18.28
N GLY A 139 4.52 -1.03 19.15
CA GLY A 139 4.80 -1.05 20.59
C GLY A 139 6.03 -0.26 21.05
N GLN A 140 6.77 0.40 20.13
CA GLN A 140 7.87 1.29 20.48
C GLN A 140 7.35 2.57 21.14
N ALA A 141 8.03 3.03 22.19
CA ALA A 141 7.72 4.28 22.90
C ALA A 141 8.02 5.49 22.01
N VAL A 142 7.01 6.34 21.77
CA VAL A 142 7.13 7.53 20.91
C VAL A 142 7.27 8.79 21.77
N ILE A 143 6.38 8.96 22.75
CA ILE A 143 6.28 10.14 23.61
C ILE A 143 6.08 9.72 25.06
N VAL A 144 6.65 10.48 26.00
CA VAL A 144 6.26 10.44 27.41
C VAL A 144 5.50 11.72 27.77
N ILE A 145 4.27 11.56 28.26
CA ILE A 145 3.45 12.64 28.79
C ILE A 145 3.60 12.68 30.32
N SER A 146 3.81 13.87 30.88
CA SER A 146 3.73 14.11 32.33
C SER A 146 2.34 14.62 32.69
N LEU A 147 1.72 14.02 33.70
CA LEU A 147 0.38 14.39 34.20
C LEU A 147 0.39 15.56 35.22
N ASP A 148 1.54 16.18 35.45
CA ASP A 148 1.69 17.29 36.40
C ASP A 148 1.25 18.63 35.79
N ASN A 149 -0.06 18.82 35.59
CA ASN A 149 -0.73 20.11 35.79
C ASN A 149 -2.26 20.00 35.59
N ARG A 150 -2.99 19.68 36.66
CA ARG A 150 -4.37 20.16 36.83
C ARG A 150 -4.34 21.46 37.61
N ASP A 151 -3.84 22.53 37.00
CA ASP A 151 -4.06 23.91 37.42
C ASP A 151 -3.73 24.82 36.23
N ALA A 152 -4.71 25.00 35.36
CA ALA A 152 -4.70 26.08 34.39
C ALA A 152 -5.21 27.35 35.09
N PRO A 153 -4.46 28.46 35.10
CA PRO A 153 -4.97 29.73 35.59
C PRO A 153 -6.02 30.29 34.61
N GLN A 154 -7.18 30.55 35.18
CA GLN A 154 -8.32 31.24 34.58
C GLN A 154 -7.92 32.66 34.10
N PRO A 155 -8.34 33.11 32.90
CA PRO A 155 -8.12 34.48 32.47
C PRO A 155 -8.95 35.44 33.34
N ALA A 156 -8.28 36.38 34.00
CA ALA A 156 -8.94 37.45 34.74
C ALA A 156 -9.58 38.46 33.78
N GLU A 157 -10.88 38.68 33.99
CA GLU A 157 -11.66 39.79 33.46
C GLU A 157 -11.09 41.14 33.94
N SER A 158 -11.06 42.12 33.04
CA SER A 158 -11.15 43.54 33.39
C SER A 158 -12.07 44.28 32.40
N GLN A 159 -13.31 44.48 32.87
CA GLN A 159 -14.19 45.64 32.74
C GLN A 159 -14.61 46.21 31.35
N PHE A 160 -15.87 45.91 31.02
CA PHE A 160 -16.96 46.73 30.40
C PHE A 160 -16.89 48.26 30.68
N ALA A 161 -17.36 49.24 29.86
CA ALA A 161 -18.42 49.35 28.83
C ALA A 161 -18.34 50.75 28.10
N PRO A 162 -19.34 51.25 27.32
CA PRO A 162 -19.87 50.82 26.00
C PRO A 162 -20.12 51.98 24.99
N GLU A 163 -20.35 51.69 23.69
CA GLU A 163 -21.38 52.29 22.77
C GLU A 163 -21.29 51.57 21.39
N ALA A 164 -22.20 50.64 21.04
CA ALA A 164 -23.40 50.81 20.17
C ALA A 164 -23.13 51.48 18.80
N ALA A 165 -23.68 51.12 17.64
CA ALA A 165 -24.52 50.04 17.13
C ALA A 165 -24.63 50.30 15.59
N LYS A 166 -24.69 49.27 14.74
CA LYS A 166 -25.72 49.16 13.69
C LYS A 166 -25.63 47.88 12.86
N GLU A 167 -26.81 47.29 12.72
CA GLU A 167 -27.21 46.06 12.07
C GLU A 167 -27.40 46.15 10.54
N LEU A 168 -27.32 44.97 9.91
CA LEU A 168 -28.21 44.36 8.90
C LEU A 168 -28.65 45.15 7.65
N LYS A 169 -28.46 44.54 6.46
CA LYS A 169 -29.55 43.91 5.68
C LYS A 169 -29.04 43.22 4.40
N GLY A 170 -29.67 42.09 4.05
CA GLY A 170 -29.44 41.33 2.83
C GLY A 170 -30.32 41.76 1.65
N GLY A 171 -30.16 41.07 0.52
CA GLY A 171 -31.00 41.14 -0.67
C GLY A 171 -30.36 40.47 -1.89
N GLN A 172 -31.09 39.58 -2.56
CA GLN A 172 -30.78 38.75 -3.73
C GLN A 172 -31.78 39.14 -4.87
N PRO A 173 -31.79 38.63 -6.14
CA PRO A 173 -30.79 38.33 -7.20
C PRO A 173 -31.07 39.01 -8.61
N VAL A 174 -30.24 38.64 -9.62
CA VAL A 174 -30.35 38.60 -11.13
C VAL A 174 -30.34 39.87 -12.00
N PRO A 175 -30.00 39.83 -13.34
CA PRO A 175 -29.32 38.80 -14.18
C PRO A 175 -28.23 39.34 -15.17
N ALA A 176 -27.70 38.42 -15.98
CA ALA A 176 -26.58 38.46 -16.94
C ALA A 176 -26.70 39.36 -18.19
N SER A 177 -25.54 39.75 -18.80
CA SER A 177 -25.31 39.75 -20.26
C SER A 177 -23.84 40.04 -20.70
N VAL A 178 -23.28 39.10 -21.47
CA VAL A 178 -22.33 39.13 -22.63
C VAL A 178 -21.05 40.03 -22.73
N SER A 179 -19.88 39.34 -22.72
CA SER A 179 -18.82 39.21 -23.77
C SER A 179 -18.04 40.44 -24.33
N PRO A 180 -16.90 40.26 -25.05
CA PRO A 180 -15.53 40.35 -24.53
C PRO A 180 -14.66 41.42 -25.23
N SER A 181 -13.52 41.82 -24.65
CA SER A 181 -12.47 42.52 -25.41
C SER A 181 -11.07 42.31 -24.85
N GLU A 182 -10.18 41.96 -25.77
CA GLU A 182 -8.73 41.85 -25.70
C GLU A 182 -8.06 43.18 -25.30
N THR A 183 -6.89 43.14 -24.64
CA THR A 183 -5.76 44.10 -24.75
C THR A 183 -4.64 43.59 -23.80
N LYS A 184 -3.59 42.95 -24.33
CA LYS A 184 -2.27 43.50 -24.70
C LYS A 184 -1.39 43.92 -23.51
N ILE A 185 -0.27 43.20 -23.40
CA ILE A 185 0.86 43.33 -22.48
C ILE A 185 1.84 44.39 -23.03
N GLU A 186 2.38 45.29 -22.19
CA GLU A 186 3.82 45.65 -22.08
C GLU A 186 4.11 46.76 -21.02
N PRO A 187 5.39 47.01 -20.60
CA PRO A 187 5.83 46.82 -19.22
C PRO A 187 6.35 48.10 -18.52
N LYS A 188 6.55 48.02 -17.19
CA LYS A 188 6.99 49.14 -16.34
C LYS A 188 8.43 48.94 -15.80
N LYS A 189 9.37 49.76 -16.29
CA LYS A 189 10.64 50.21 -15.65
C LYS A 189 10.33 51.25 -14.55
N GLU A 190 11.15 51.62 -13.57
CA GLU A 190 12.43 51.23 -12.93
C GLU A 190 12.61 52.28 -11.81
N SER A 191 13.20 51.95 -10.64
CA SER A 191 13.61 52.96 -9.62
C SER A 191 14.75 52.45 -8.71
N THR A 192 15.95 52.98 -8.93
CA THR A 192 17.11 53.38 -8.07
C THR A 192 17.10 53.07 -6.55
N ALA A 193 18.19 52.80 -5.77
CA ALA A 193 19.67 52.62 -5.84
C ALA A 193 20.16 52.30 -4.37
N PRO A 194 21.47 52.31 -3.90
CA PRO A 194 22.84 52.25 -4.47
C PRO A 194 23.76 51.20 -3.71
N PRO A 195 25.13 51.30 -3.60
CA PRO A 195 26.09 50.42 -4.30
C PRO A 195 27.10 49.63 -3.41
N VAL A 196 28.15 49.07 -4.04
CA VAL A 196 29.51 48.68 -3.54
C VAL A 196 29.84 47.17 -3.52
N SER A 197 30.63 46.70 -4.51
CA SER A 197 32.04 46.28 -4.36
C SER A 197 32.51 45.46 -5.57
N THR A 198 33.44 46.02 -6.34
CA THR A 198 34.10 45.39 -7.48
C THR A 198 35.30 44.58 -7.01
N LYS A 199 35.29 43.27 -7.28
CA LYS A 199 36.47 42.39 -7.15
C LYS A 199 37.04 42.11 -8.56
N PRO A 200 38.37 42.24 -8.80
CA PRO A 200 38.94 42.12 -10.14
C PRO A 200 38.83 40.72 -10.74
N ALA A 201 38.51 40.65 -12.03
CA ALA A 201 38.43 39.43 -12.83
C ALA A 201 39.82 38.84 -13.11
N ALA A 202 39.95 37.52 -12.91
CA ALA A 202 41.07 36.73 -13.41
C ALA A 202 40.83 36.38 -14.90
N PRO A 203 41.89 36.26 -15.73
CA PRO A 203 41.75 36.07 -17.17
C PRO A 203 41.17 34.69 -17.51
N ALA A 204 40.09 34.69 -18.29
CA ALA A 204 39.47 33.48 -18.82
C ALA A 204 40.37 32.85 -19.88
N THR A 205 40.94 31.69 -19.58
CA THR A 205 41.54 30.80 -20.59
C THR A 205 40.40 30.14 -21.38
N SER A 206 40.17 30.60 -22.61
CA SER A 206 39.23 29.99 -23.55
C SER A 206 39.80 28.70 -24.15
N ALA A 207 39.72 27.60 -23.41
CA ALA A 207 39.86 26.28 -24.01
C ALA A 207 38.57 25.95 -24.77
N GLN A 208 38.55 26.21 -26.08
CA GLN A 208 37.53 25.70 -26.99
C GLN A 208 37.66 24.17 -27.06
N GLY A 209 36.93 23.47 -26.18
CA GLY A 209 36.69 22.05 -26.33
C GLY A 209 35.91 21.77 -27.63
N PRO A 210 36.10 20.60 -28.27
CA PRO A 210 35.46 20.28 -29.53
C PRO A 210 33.93 20.38 -29.41
N VAL A 211 33.34 21.19 -30.29
CA VAL A 211 31.88 21.37 -30.38
C VAL A 211 31.20 20.04 -30.67
N SER A 212 30.48 19.53 -29.68
CA SER A 212 29.66 18.33 -29.78
C SER A 212 28.67 18.46 -30.94
N ALA A 213 28.81 17.61 -31.95
CA ALA A 213 27.98 17.59 -33.17
C ALA A 213 26.51 17.12 -32.96
N TYR A 214 26.10 16.88 -31.71
CA TYR A 214 24.76 16.40 -31.40
C TYR A 214 23.76 17.55 -31.27
N LYS A 215 22.72 17.54 -32.11
CA LYS A 215 21.53 18.38 -31.92
C LYS A 215 20.72 17.83 -30.73
N GLY A 216 20.65 18.59 -29.64
CA GLY A 216 19.88 18.24 -28.44
C GLY A 216 20.69 18.40 -27.14
N SER A 217 20.00 18.48 -26.00
CA SER A 217 20.65 18.50 -24.68
C SER A 217 21.12 17.09 -24.30
N ARG A 218 22.38 16.96 -23.88
CA ARG A 218 22.92 15.75 -23.25
C ARG A 218 22.90 15.85 -21.70
N ALA A 219 22.11 16.77 -21.15
CA ALA A 219 21.99 16.92 -19.71
C ALA A 219 21.27 15.71 -19.11
N GLU A 220 21.88 15.09 -18.10
CA GLU A 220 21.28 14.01 -17.33
C GLU A 220 20.63 14.59 -16.07
N ARG A 221 19.38 14.20 -15.78
CA ARG A 221 18.70 14.50 -14.52
C ARG A 221 18.66 13.23 -13.66
N ARG A 222 19.14 13.34 -12.41
CA ARG A 222 19.08 12.26 -11.42
C ARG A 222 17.98 12.57 -10.42
N GLU A 223 17.09 11.62 -10.19
CA GLU A 223 16.03 11.71 -9.18
C GLU A 223 16.03 10.46 -8.32
N LYS A 224 15.87 10.63 -7.01
CA LYS A 224 15.70 9.51 -6.09
C LYS A 224 14.29 8.94 -6.25
N MET A 225 14.16 7.62 -6.27
CA MET A 225 12.84 6.98 -6.26
C MET A 225 12.09 7.29 -4.96
N THR A 226 10.77 7.46 -5.06
CA THR A 226 9.90 7.57 -3.88
C THR A 226 9.81 6.23 -3.15
N ARG A 227 9.49 6.25 -1.85
CA ARG A 227 9.34 5.03 -1.04
C ARG A 227 8.30 4.05 -1.62
N VAL A 228 7.14 4.57 -2.03
CA VAL A 228 6.08 3.79 -2.69
C VAL A 228 6.60 3.10 -3.96
N ARG A 229 7.42 3.79 -4.76
CA ARG A 229 7.99 3.22 -5.99
C ARG A 229 9.02 2.14 -5.69
N LEU A 230 9.84 2.31 -4.66
CA LEU A 230 10.81 1.30 -4.22
C LEU A 230 10.10 0.02 -3.77
N ARG A 231 9.12 0.14 -2.86
CA ARG A 231 8.37 -1.03 -2.38
C ARG A 231 7.57 -1.73 -3.47
N THR A 232 7.00 -0.97 -4.41
CA THR A 232 6.35 -1.54 -5.60
C THR A 232 7.34 -2.32 -6.44
N ALA A 233 8.54 -1.78 -6.68
CA ALA A 233 9.58 -2.48 -7.45
C ALA A 233 10.05 -3.78 -6.76
N GLU A 234 10.22 -3.75 -5.44
CA GLU A 234 10.56 -4.94 -4.64
C GLU A 234 9.48 -6.01 -4.75
N ARG A 235 8.20 -5.66 -4.56
CA ARG A 235 7.06 -6.59 -4.70
C ARG A 235 6.96 -7.18 -6.11
N LEU A 236 7.08 -6.36 -7.15
CA LEU A 236 7.04 -6.83 -8.54
C LEU A 236 8.18 -7.82 -8.82
N LYS A 237 9.39 -7.53 -8.31
CA LYS A 237 10.54 -8.41 -8.49
C LYS A 237 10.42 -9.70 -7.68
N GLN A 238 9.88 -9.62 -6.47
CA GLN A 238 9.59 -10.78 -5.64
C GLN A 238 8.61 -11.73 -6.35
N SER A 239 7.53 -11.20 -6.93
CA SER A 239 6.57 -11.99 -7.71
C SER A 239 7.25 -12.76 -8.84
N GLN A 240 8.08 -12.09 -9.65
CA GLN A 240 8.83 -12.73 -10.74
C GLN A 240 9.85 -13.78 -10.27
N ASN A 241 10.45 -13.59 -9.10
CA ASN A 241 11.43 -14.54 -8.58
C ASN A 241 10.77 -15.76 -7.93
N THR A 242 9.52 -15.62 -7.47
CA THR A 242 8.79 -16.67 -6.74
C THR A 242 7.97 -17.55 -7.68
N ALA A 243 7.21 -16.93 -8.59
CA ALA A 243 6.29 -17.62 -9.46
C ALA A 243 6.93 -17.96 -10.81
N ALA A 244 6.61 -19.13 -11.35
CA ALA A 244 7.05 -19.56 -12.67
C ALA A 244 6.09 -19.00 -13.74
N PHE A 245 6.30 -17.75 -14.15
CA PHE A 245 5.39 -17.08 -15.07
C PHE A 245 5.32 -17.76 -16.44
N LEU A 246 4.11 -18.10 -16.86
CA LEU A 246 3.79 -18.37 -18.27
C LEU A 246 2.56 -17.54 -18.66
N THR A 247 2.57 -16.99 -19.88
CA THR A 247 1.43 -16.25 -20.43
C THR A 247 0.87 -16.94 -21.66
N THR A 248 -0.45 -17.14 -21.67
CA THR A 248 -1.20 -17.64 -22.82
C THR A 248 -2.13 -16.56 -23.35
N PHE A 249 -2.37 -16.53 -24.66
CA PHE A 249 -3.14 -15.49 -25.34
C PHE A 249 -4.28 -16.08 -26.15
N ASN A 250 -5.45 -15.44 -26.08
CA ASN A 250 -6.59 -15.71 -26.96
C ASN A 250 -7.10 -14.38 -27.56
N GLU A 251 -7.67 -14.45 -28.75
CA GLU A 251 -8.52 -13.40 -29.30
C GLU A 251 -10.00 -13.70 -29.05
N VAL A 252 -10.79 -12.65 -28.86
CA VAL A 252 -12.22 -12.72 -28.54
C VAL A 252 -12.97 -11.76 -29.47
N ASP A 253 -14.00 -12.26 -30.16
CA ASP A 253 -14.94 -11.41 -30.90
C ASP A 253 -15.92 -10.75 -29.92
N MET A 254 -15.87 -9.42 -29.83
CA MET A 254 -16.70 -8.65 -28.90
C MET A 254 -18.06 -8.23 -29.49
N SER A 255 -18.40 -8.66 -30.72
CA SER A 255 -19.60 -8.22 -31.44
C SER A 255 -20.87 -8.38 -30.61
N LYS A 256 -21.11 -9.58 -30.08
CA LYS A 256 -22.35 -9.87 -29.34
C LYS A 256 -22.42 -9.11 -28.01
N VAL A 257 -21.32 -8.96 -27.29
CA VAL A 257 -21.29 -8.17 -26.03
C VAL A 257 -21.56 -6.70 -26.34
N MET A 258 -20.99 -6.17 -27.41
CA MET A 258 -21.21 -4.79 -27.82
C MET A 258 -22.65 -4.54 -28.24
N GLU A 259 -23.25 -5.46 -28.99
CA GLU A 259 -24.65 -5.41 -29.38
C GLU A 259 -25.58 -5.49 -28.15
N PHE A 260 -25.38 -6.49 -27.29
CA PHE A 260 -26.12 -6.65 -26.05
C PHE A 260 -26.06 -5.38 -25.20
N ARG A 261 -24.86 -4.85 -24.99
CA ARG A 261 -24.66 -3.60 -24.25
C ARG A 261 -25.38 -2.43 -24.92
N ALA A 262 -25.32 -2.31 -26.24
CA ALA A 262 -25.96 -1.20 -26.96
C ALA A 262 -27.48 -1.20 -26.76
N GLN A 263 -28.10 -2.38 -26.68
CA GLN A 263 -29.54 -2.55 -26.48
C GLN A 263 -30.00 -2.18 -25.06
N ILE A 264 -29.23 -2.53 -24.01
CA ILE A 264 -29.71 -2.44 -22.62
C ILE A 264 -29.05 -1.34 -21.77
N LYS A 265 -27.97 -0.70 -22.25
CA LYS A 265 -27.17 0.25 -21.44
C LYS A 265 -28.00 1.41 -20.87
N ASP A 266 -28.98 1.91 -21.62
CA ASP A 266 -29.75 3.10 -21.25
C ASP A 266 -30.82 2.73 -20.21
N ASP A 267 -31.47 1.57 -20.38
CA ASP A 267 -32.39 1.00 -19.39
C ASP A 267 -31.69 0.68 -18.06
N VAL A 268 -30.50 0.08 -18.11
CA VAL A 268 -29.70 -0.22 -16.91
C VAL A 268 -29.30 1.07 -16.20
N LEU A 269 -28.89 2.09 -16.96
CA LEU A 269 -28.55 3.39 -16.41
C LEU A 269 -29.77 4.04 -15.73
N GLN A 270 -30.94 3.99 -16.36
CA GLN A 270 -32.17 4.57 -15.81
C GLN A 270 -32.67 3.83 -14.56
N LYS A 271 -32.65 2.48 -14.56
CA LYS A 271 -33.19 1.66 -13.47
C LYS A 271 -32.24 1.54 -12.28
N HIS A 272 -30.93 1.43 -12.55
CA HIS A 272 -29.94 1.10 -11.52
C HIS A 272 -28.94 2.24 -11.24
N GLY A 273 -28.90 3.28 -12.08
CA GLY A 273 -27.94 4.39 -11.94
C GLY A 273 -26.50 4.00 -12.26
N VAL A 274 -26.28 2.86 -12.92
CA VAL A 274 -24.94 2.30 -13.20
C VAL A 274 -24.68 2.33 -14.70
N LYS A 275 -23.52 2.82 -15.10
CA LYS A 275 -23.07 2.76 -16.49
C LYS A 275 -22.60 1.34 -16.79
N LEU A 276 -23.29 0.65 -17.69
CA LEU A 276 -22.87 -0.67 -18.15
C LEU A 276 -21.57 -0.56 -18.96
N GLY A 277 -20.51 -1.23 -18.50
CA GLY A 277 -19.21 -1.30 -19.15
C GLY A 277 -18.99 -2.65 -19.83
N PHE A 278 -17.72 -2.96 -20.11
CA PHE A 278 -17.28 -4.28 -20.55
C PHE A 278 -16.67 -5.10 -19.40
N MET A 279 -16.32 -4.45 -18.29
CA MET A 279 -15.73 -5.12 -17.13
C MET A 279 -16.72 -6.08 -16.48
N GLY A 280 -17.99 -5.73 -16.36
CA GLY A 280 -19.03 -6.58 -15.79
C GLY A 280 -19.17 -7.92 -16.51
N PRO A 281 -19.40 -7.94 -17.84
CA PRO A 281 -19.42 -9.18 -18.62
C PRO A 281 -18.12 -9.99 -18.53
N VAL A 282 -16.95 -9.35 -18.65
CA VAL A 282 -15.64 -10.04 -18.55
C VAL A 282 -15.44 -10.65 -17.17
N ALA A 283 -15.76 -9.90 -16.12
CA ALA A 283 -15.67 -10.34 -14.75
C ALA A 283 -16.64 -11.50 -14.49
N ARG A 284 -17.90 -11.41 -14.94
CA ARG A 284 -18.87 -12.51 -14.81
C ARG A 284 -18.42 -13.78 -15.55
N ALA A 285 -17.95 -13.63 -16.80
CA ALA A 285 -17.38 -14.73 -17.57
C ALA A 285 -16.17 -15.36 -16.87
N SER A 286 -15.30 -14.54 -16.28
CA SER A 286 -14.16 -15.02 -15.49
C SER A 286 -14.63 -15.77 -14.25
N ALA A 287 -15.63 -15.28 -13.52
CA ALA A 287 -16.15 -15.95 -12.35
C ALA A 287 -16.71 -17.34 -12.66
N LEU A 288 -17.45 -17.48 -13.77
CA LEU A 288 -17.94 -18.79 -14.25
C LEU A 288 -16.77 -19.71 -14.61
N ALA A 289 -15.78 -19.22 -15.35
CA ALA A 289 -14.60 -20.01 -15.73
C ALA A 289 -13.72 -20.42 -14.52
N LEU A 290 -13.62 -19.57 -13.49
CA LEU A 290 -12.88 -19.88 -12.26
C LEU A 290 -13.55 -20.98 -11.43
N LYS A 291 -14.88 -21.09 -11.45
CA LYS A 291 -15.60 -22.19 -10.80
C LYS A 291 -15.28 -23.54 -11.44
N GLU A 292 -15.18 -23.57 -12.76
CA GLU A 292 -14.80 -24.77 -13.52
C GLU A 292 -13.32 -25.16 -13.33
N ILE A 293 -12.46 -24.18 -13.04
CA ILE A 293 -11.01 -24.38 -12.93
C ILE A 293 -10.49 -23.77 -11.61
N PRO A 294 -10.74 -24.43 -10.47
CA PRO A 294 -10.41 -23.89 -9.15
C PRO A 294 -8.92 -23.61 -8.93
N ALA A 295 -8.03 -24.31 -9.65
CA ALA A 295 -6.58 -24.12 -9.58
C ALA A 295 -6.14 -22.68 -9.93
N ILE A 296 -6.90 -21.97 -10.77
CA ILE A 296 -6.58 -20.58 -11.14
C ILE A 296 -6.95 -19.60 -10.02
N ASN A 297 -7.94 -19.93 -9.18
CA ASN A 297 -8.36 -19.14 -8.02
C ASN A 297 -7.62 -19.52 -6.72
N ALA A 298 -6.73 -20.50 -6.79
CA ALA A 298 -5.97 -20.99 -5.64
C ALA A 298 -4.78 -20.07 -5.30
N SER A 299 -4.02 -20.43 -4.27
CA SER A 299 -2.70 -19.88 -3.95
C SER A 299 -1.79 -20.95 -3.38
N ILE A 300 -0.48 -20.69 -3.41
CA ILE A 300 0.52 -21.51 -2.73
C ILE A 300 0.91 -20.80 -1.42
N GLU A 301 0.74 -21.47 -0.29
CA GLU A 301 1.20 -21.05 1.03
C GLU A 301 2.38 -21.90 1.48
N ASN A 302 3.36 -21.27 2.13
CA ASN A 302 4.58 -21.91 2.66
C ASN A 302 5.38 -22.77 1.65
N ASP A 303 5.17 -22.54 0.34
CA ASP A 303 5.74 -23.30 -0.78
C ASP A 303 5.45 -24.82 -0.76
N ASP A 304 4.53 -25.29 0.09
CA ASP A 304 4.18 -26.71 0.24
C ASP A 304 2.67 -26.99 0.28
N THR A 305 1.86 -25.95 0.45
CA THR A 305 0.42 -26.08 0.68
C THR A 305 -0.36 -25.32 -0.38
N ILE A 306 -1.29 -25.98 -1.06
CA ILE A 306 -2.21 -25.34 -2.01
C ILE A 306 -3.49 -24.98 -1.28
N VAL A 307 -3.87 -23.71 -1.33
CA VAL A 307 -5.12 -23.20 -0.76
C VAL A 307 -6.10 -22.91 -1.87
N PHE A 308 -7.17 -23.71 -1.95
CA PHE A 308 -8.31 -23.49 -2.82
C PHE A 308 -9.32 -22.57 -2.13
N ARG A 309 -9.99 -21.71 -2.92
CA ARG A 309 -11.01 -20.78 -2.44
C ARG A 309 -12.30 -21.02 -3.21
N ASP A 310 -13.40 -21.19 -2.47
CA ASP A 310 -14.75 -21.34 -3.04
C ASP A 310 -15.38 -19.99 -3.42
N TYR A 311 -14.85 -18.90 -2.83
CA TYR A 311 -15.22 -17.54 -3.17
C TYR A 311 -14.25 -16.93 -4.17
N ILE A 312 -14.70 -15.94 -4.92
CA ILE A 312 -13.89 -15.24 -5.91
C ILE A 312 -13.86 -13.75 -5.55
N ASP A 313 -12.69 -13.30 -5.09
CA ASP A 313 -12.43 -11.91 -4.75
C ASP A 313 -11.60 -11.26 -5.86
N LEU A 314 -12.24 -10.38 -6.63
CA LEU A 314 -11.65 -9.79 -7.82
C LEU A 314 -10.87 -8.52 -7.48
N SER A 315 -9.56 -8.57 -7.65
CA SER A 315 -8.70 -7.38 -7.72
C SER A 315 -8.86 -6.69 -9.09
N VAL A 316 -9.19 -5.40 -9.10
CA VAL A 316 -9.27 -4.60 -10.32
C VAL A 316 -8.24 -3.49 -10.27
N ALA A 317 -7.37 -3.45 -11.28
CA ALA A 317 -6.35 -2.40 -11.38
C ALA A 317 -6.98 -1.04 -11.73
N VAL A 318 -6.81 -0.04 -10.86
CA VAL A 318 -7.32 1.33 -11.04
C VAL A 318 -6.15 2.32 -11.03
N ALA A 319 -6.03 3.09 -12.10
CA ALA A 319 -5.06 4.18 -12.19
C ALA A 319 -5.57 5.42 -11.43
N THR A 320 -4.74 5.94 -10.53
CA THR A 320 -4.99 7.17 -9.76
C THR A 320 -3.85 8.16 -9.98
N PRO A 321 -4.02 9.46 -9.65
CA PRO A 321 -2.93 10.44 -9.74
C PRO A 321 -1.71 10.08 -8.87
N LYS A 322 -1.92 9.35 -7.76
CA LYS A 322 -0.86 8.89 -6.85
C LYS A 322 -0.17 7.60 -7.34
N GLY A 323 -0.72 6.92 -8.34
CA GLY A 323 -0.19 5.68 -8.88
C GLY A 323 -1.25 4.61 -9.11
N LEU A 324 -0.80 3.38 -9.30
CA LEU A 324 -1.67 2.22 -9.51
C LEU A 324 -2.08 1.64 -8.15
N VAL A 325 -3.39 1.44 -7.95
CA VAL A 325 -3.95 0.73 -6.80
C VAL A 325 -4.83 -0.41 -7.29
N THR A 326 -4.98 -1.45 -6.48
CA THR A 326 -5.71 -2.68 -6.84
C THR A 326 -6.78 -2.99 -5.80
N PRO A 327 -7.90 -2.25 -5.77
CA PRO A 327 -9.02 -2.57 -4.90
C PRO A 327 -9.64 -3.94 -5.22
N VAL A 328 -10.30 -4.54 -4.22
CA VAL A 328 -10.84 -5.89 -4.26
C VAL A 328 -12.37 -5.85 -4.15
N LEU A 329 -13.04 -6.40 -5.16
CA LEU A 329 -14.47 -6.67 -5.15
C LEU A 329 -14.72 -8.08 -4.58
N ARG A 330 -15.41 -8.16 -3.44
CA ARG A 330 -15.65 -9.42 -2.74
C ARG A 330 -16.77 -10.24 -3.36
N ASN A 331 -16.65 -11.56 -3.28
CA ASN A 331 -17.70 -12.53 -3.62
C ASN A 331 -18.34 -12.29 -5.00
N MET A 332 -17.52 -12.03 -6.03
CA MET A 332 -18.04 -11.65 -7.34
C MET A 332 -18.91 -12.74 -7.97
N GLU A 333 -18.74 -14.01 -7.56
CA GLU A 333 -19.51 -15.15 -8.02
C GLU A 333 -21.01 -15.04 -7.70
N CYS A 334 -21.32 -14.33 -6.61
CA CYS A 334 -22.69 -14.10 -6.14
C CYS A 334 -23.33 -12.87 -6.80
N LEU A 335 -22.56 -12.06 -7.52
CA LEU A 335 -23.02 -10.81 -8.10
C LEU A 335 -23.54 -10.99 -9.53
N SER A 336 -24.59 -10.23 -9.86
CA SER A 336 -25.03 -10.05 -11.25
C SER A 336 -24.05 -9.14 -12.01
N VAL A 337 -24.11 -9.12 -13.34
CA VAL A 337 -23.30 -8.21 -14.17
C VAL A 337 -23.46 -6.76 -13.73
N VAL A 338 -24.69 -6.33 -13.41
CA VAL A 338 -24.96 -4.97 -12.91
C VAL A 338 -24.38 -4.76 -11.51
N GLY A 339 -24.46 -5.76 -10.63
CA GLY A 339 -23.85 -5.71 -9.30
C GLY A 339 -22.33 -5.58 -9.36
N ILE A 340 -21.68 -6.32 -10.27
CA ILE A 340 -20.24 -6.22 -10.51
C ILE A 340 -19.88 -4.82 -11.01
N GLU A 341 -20.57 -4.29 -12.03
CA GLU A 341 -20.30 -2.94 -12.55
C GLU A 341 -20.48 -1.87 -11.49
N LYS A 342 -21.51 -2.00 -10.64
CA LYS A 342 -21.73 -1.10 -9.51
C LYS A 342 -20.56 -1.14 -8.53
N GLY A 343 -20.15 -2.34 -8.11
CA GLY A 343 -19.04 -2.51 -7.17
C GLY A 343 -17.73 -1.97 -7.72
N ILE A 344 -17.41 -2.26 -8.99
CA ILE A 344 -16.20 -1.73 -9.66
C ILE A 344 -16.27 -0.20 -9.76
N ALA A 345 -17.43 0.37 -10.10
CA ALA A 345 -17.60 1.82 -10.18
C ALA A 345 -17.41 2.51 -8.82
N GLU A 346 -17.93 1.92 -7.73
CA GLU A 346 -17.76 2.42 -6.36
C GLU A 346 -16.30 2.34 -5.90
N LEU A 347 -15.63 1.21 -6.10
CA LEU A 347 -14.20 1.04 -5.80
C LEU A 347 -13.34 2.01 -6.63
N GLY A 348 -13.64 2.18 -7.91
CA GLY A 348 -12.97 3.13 -8.79
C GLY A 348 -13.19 4.59 -8.39
N LYS A 349 -14.35 4.93 -7.79
CA LYS A 349 -14.59 6.25 -7.20
C LYS A 349 -13.79 6.42 -5.92
N LYS A 350 -13.86 5.48 -4.97
CA LYS A 350 -13.04 5.50 -3.74
C LYS A 350 -11.56 5.64 -4.03
N ALA A 351 -11.05 4.92 -5.04
CA ALA A 351 -9.64 4.98 -5.48
C ALA A 351 -9.23 6.38 -5.93
N ARG A 352 -10.02 7.00 -6.81
CA ARG A 352 -9.76 8.36 -7.31
C ARG A 352 -9.89 9.43 -6.23
N ASP A 353 -10.83 9.24 -5.32
CA ASP A 353 -11.08 10.15 -4.20
C ASP A 353 -10.08 9.94 -3.03
N GLY A 354 -9.20 8.93 -3.10
CA GLY A 354 -8.23 8.62 -2.04
C GLY A 354 -8.85 8.06 -0.76
N LYS A 355 -10.02 7.41 -0.86
CA LYS A 355 -10.81 6.89 0.28
C LYS A 355 -10.80 5.36 0.38
N LEU A 356 -9.81 4.70 -0.23
CA LEU A 356 -9.66 3.26 -0.09
C LEU A 356 -9.17 2.93 1.32
N THR A 357 -9.81 1.94 1.92
CA THR A 357 -9.39 1.36 3.19
C THR A 357 -8.40 0.24 2.95
N MET A 358 -7.72 -0.22 4.01
CA MET A 358 -6.82 -1.38 3.93
C MET A 358 -7.56 -2.65 3.52
N ASP A 359 -8.81 -2.81 3.97
CA ASP A 359 -9.67 -3.95 3.64
C ASP A 359 -10.08 -3.97 2.16
N ASP A 360 -10.22 -2.79 1.56
CA ASP A 360 -10.47 -2.66 0.12
C ASP A 360 -9.25 -3.10 -0.70
N LEU A 361 -8.04 -3.16 -0.13
CA LEU A 361 -6.77 -3.42 -0.85
C LEU A 361 -6.18 -4.81 -0.59
N SER A 362 -6.76 -5.61 0.30
CA SER A 362 -6.20 -6.87 0.77
C SER A 362 -7.02 -8.09 0.31
N GLY A 363 -6.40 -9.28 0.26
CA GLY A 363 -7.13 -10.55 0.17
C GLY A 363 -7.82 -10.88 -1.16
N GLY A 364 -7.50 -10.21 -2.27
CA GLY A 364 -8.00 -10.61 -3.58
C GLY A 364 -7.45 -11.98 -4.01
N SER A 365 -8.26 -12.80 -4.66
CA SER A 365 -7.89 -14.14 -5.15
C SER A 365 -7.53 -14.16 -6.64
N PHE A 366 -8.08 -13.24 -7.43
CA PHE A 366 -7.85 -13.15 -8.87
C PHE A 366 -7.77 -11.69 -9.32
N THR A 367 -6.91 -11.38 -10.29
CA THR A 367 -6.77 -10.01 -10.82
C THR A 367 -7.23 -9.90 -12.27
N ILE A 368 -8.00 -8.85 -12.59
CA ILE A 368 -8.18 -8.38 -13.96
C ILE A 368 -7.47 -7.03 -14.13
N SER A 369 -6.60 -6.95 -15.13
CA SER A 369 -5.88 -5.74 -15.52
C SER A 369 -6.35 -5.27 -16.89
N ASN A 370 -6.89 -4.06 -16.98
CA ASN A 370 -7.38 -3.48 -18.23
C ASN A 370 -6.39 -2.45 -18.75
N SER A 371 -5.55 -2.85 -19.71
CA SER A 371 -4.65 -1.93 -20.42
C SER A 371 -5.25 -1.41 -21.74
N GLY A 372 -6.44 -1.90 -22.12
CA GLY A 372 -7.15 -1.48 -23.32
C GLY A 372 -7.60 -0.03 -23.29
N ILE A 373 -7.80 0.54 -22.10
CA ILE A 373 -8.14 1.96 -21.94
C ILE A 373 -7.03 2.90 -22.46
N TRP A 374 -5.78 2.43 -22.56
CA TRP A 374 -4.65 3.17 -23.13
C TRP A 374 -4.31 2.75 -24.57
N GLY A 375 -5.15 1.92 -25.21
CA GLY A 375 -4.93 1.46 -26.57
C GLY A 375 -3.84 0.39 -26.72
N SER A 376 -3.45 -0.29 -25.63
CA SER A 376 -2.52 -1.42 -25.70
C SER A 376 -3.10 -2.57 -26.53
N LEU A 377 -2.27 -3.19 -27.38
CA LEU A 377 -2.65 -4.33 -28.22
C LEU A 377 -2.75 -5.62 -27.40
N PHE A 378 -1.65 -6.00 -26.73
CA PHE A 378 -1.57 -7.01 -25.69
C PHE A 378 -0.26 -6.85 -24.91
N GLY A 379 -0.12 -7.56 -23.80
CA GLY A 379 1.08 -7.60 -22.97
C GLY A 379 1.06 -8.80 -22.03
N THR A 380 2.08 -8.92 -21.19
CA THR A 380 2.18 -9.98 -20.19
C THR A 380 2.02 -9.36 -18.79
N PRO A 381 0.80 -9.40 -18.21
CA PRO A 381 0.58 -8.85 -16.88
C PRO A 381 1.41 -9.60 -15.83
N ILE A 382 1.83 -8.89 -14.77
CA ILE A 382 2.59 -9.46 -13.64
C ILE A 382 1.60 -9.89 -12.56
N ILE A 383 1.76 -11.13 -12.07
CA ILE A 383 0.93 -11.71 -11.01
C ILE A 383 1.10 -10.91 -9.71
N ASN A 384 -0.01 -10.63 -9.03
CA ASN A 384 -0.01 -10.07 -7.68
C ASN A 384 0.03 -11.21 -6.66
N VAL A 385 1.20 -11.54 -6.13
CA VAL A 385 1.34 -12.61 -5.11
C VAL A 385 0.48 -12.30 -3.87
N PRO A 386 -0.20 -13.29 -3.27
CA PRO A 386 -0.07 -14.73 -3.48
C PRO A 386 -1.03 -15.34 -4.53
N GLN A 387 -1.67 -14.53 -5.37
CA GLN A 387 -2.61 -15.03 -6.40
C GLN A 387 -1.88 -15.89 -7.44
N MET A 388 -2.63 -16.77 -8.12
CA MET A 388 -2.06 -17.67 -9.13
C MET A 388 -2.16 -17.18 -10.55
N ALA A 389 -3.02 -16.21 -10.83
CA ALA A 389 -3.19 -15.70 -12.17
C ALA A 389 -3.66 -14.24 -12.22
N VAL A 390 -3.37 -13.61 -13.35
CA VAL A 390 -3.88 -12.30 -13.73
C VAL A 390 -4.35 -12.33 -15.18
N LEU A 391 -5.58 -11.88 -15.41
CA LEU A 391 -6.16 -11.73 -16.74
C LEU A 391 -5.94 -10.29 -17.23
N GLY A 392 -5.15 -10.15 -18.29
CA GLY A 392 -5.00 -8.94 -19.07
C GLY A 392 -6.08 -8.83 -20.14
N ILE A 393 -6.82 -7.72 -20.14
CA ILE A 393 -7.72 -7.35 -21.24
C ILE A 393 -7.22 -6.07 -21.94
N TYR A 394 -7.37 -6.04 -23.25
CA TYR A 394 -6.72 -5.05 -24.12
C TYR A 394 -7.71 -4.31 -25.02
N GLY A 395 -7.19 -3.44 -25.88
CA GLY A 395 -8.01 -2.59 -26.73
C GLY A 395 -8.89 -3.40 -27.69
N ILE A 396 -10.16 -3.03 -27.79
CA ILE A 396 -11.07 -3.55 -28.81
C ILE A 396 -10.81 -2.79 -30.10
N GLN A 397 -10.45 -3.50 -31.17
CA GLN A 397 -10.11 -2.90 -32.47
C GLN A 397 -10.86 -3.59 -33.60
N GLN A 398 -11.29 -2.83 -34.60
CA GLN A 398 -11.86 -3.40 -35.82
C GLN A 398 -10.75 -4.13 -36.59
N ARG A 399 -10.90 -5.45 -36.77
CA ARG A 399 -9.94 -6.29 -37.49
C ARG A 399 -10.65 -7.11 -38.58
N PRO A 400 -10.01 -7.32 -39.75
CA PRO A 400 -10.48 -8.29 -40.72
C PRO A 400 -10.24 -9.71 -40.18
N VAL A 401 -11.29 -10.50 -40.07
CA VAL A 401 -11.25 -11.90 -39.62
C VAL A 401 -11.95 -12.81 -40.61
N ALA A 402 -11.42 -14.01 -40.80
CA ALA A 402 -12.03 -15.00 -41.69
C ALA A 402 -13.14 -15.74 -40.94
N ILE A 403 -14.39 -15.57 -41.36
CA ILE A 403 -15.58 -16.24 -40.81
C ILE A 403 -16.27 -16.95 -41.95
N ASN A 404 -16.45 -18.28 -41.84
CA ASN A 404 -17.12 -19.11 -42.86
C ASN A 404 -16.57 -18.90 -44.29
N GLY A 405 -15.25 -18.69 -44.42
CA GLY A 405 -14.58 -18.46 -45.70
C GLY A 405 -14.71 -17.04 -46.27
N GLN A 406 -15.34 -16.10 -45.55
CA GLN A 406 -15.42 -14.68 -45.92
C GLN A 406 -14.58 -13.82 -44.96
N VAL A 407 -14.03 -12.71 -45.48
CA VAL A 407 -13.36 -11.73 -44.63
C VAL A 407 -14.40 -10.74 -44.14
N GLU A 408 -14.63 -10.74 -42.83
CA GLU A 408 -15.54 -9.82 -42.17
C GLU A 408 -14.79 -8.92 -41.19
N ILE A 409 -15.23 -7.68 -41.04
CA ILE A 409 -14.65 -6.77 -40.05
C ILE A 409 -15.37 -7.00 -38.72
N ARG A 410 -14.60 -7.32 -37.67
CA ARG A 410 -15.13 -7.56 -36.32
C ARG A 410 -14.38 -6.75 -35.25
N PRO A 411 -15.06 -6.30 -34.18
CA PRO A 411 -14.43 -5.76 -32.98
C PRO A 411 -13.73 -6.88 -32.20
N MET A 412 -12.42 -7.02 -32.42
CA MET A 412 -11.62 -8.06 -31.78
C MET A 412 -10.89 -7.51 -30.56
N MET A 413 -10.83 -8.31 -29.50
CA MET A 413 -10.07 -8.03 -28.28
C MET A 413 -9.06 -9.15 -28.02
N TYR A 414 -7.82 -8.80 -27.67
CA TYR A 414 -6.88 -9.76 -27.12
C TYR A 414 -7.09 -9.92 -25.62
N THR A 415 -6.89 -11.14 -25.15
CA THR A 415 -6.86 -11.52 -23.74
C THR A 415 -5.56 -12.27 -23.47
N ALA A 416 -4.94 -12.00 -22.31
CA ALA A 416 -3.72 -12.66 -21.89
C ALA A 416 -3.89 -13.16 -20.45
N LEU A 417 -3.74 -14.46 -20.22
CA LEU A 417 -3.68 -15.01 -18.87
C LEU A 417 -2.21 -15.27 -18.53
N THR A 418 -1.65 -14.52 -17.59
CA THR A 418 -0.39 -14.89 -16.94
C THR A 418 -0.72 -15.69 -15.70
N TYR A 419 -0.05 -16.83 -15.52
CA TYR A 419 -0.28 -17.74 -14.41
C TYR A 419 1.04 -18.31 -13.87
N ASP A 420 1.00 -18.78 -12.62
CA ASP A 420 2.12 -19.49 -11.99
C ASP A 420 2.10 -20.97 -12.38
N HIS A 421 3.05 -21.35 -13.22
CA HIS A 421 3.18 -22.71 -13.76
C HIS A 421 3.64 -23.74 -12.70
N ARG A 422 3.87 -23.34 -11.45
CA ARG A 422 4.02 -24.27 -10.34
C ARG A 422 2.72 -25.00 -9.98
N LEU A 423 1.57 -24.38 -10.25
CA LEU A 423 0.25 -24.95 -9.94
C LEU A 423 -0.67 -25.08 -11.15
N VAL A 424 -0.62 -24.11 -12.07
CA VAL A 424 -1.51 -24.08 -13.23
C VAL A 424 -0.75 -24.57 -14.47
N ASP A 425 -1.18 -25.67 -15.07
CA ASP A 425 -0.62 -26.15 -16.33
C ASP A 425 -1.28 -25.47 -17.54
N GLY A 426 -0.66 -25.63 -18.72
CA GLY A 426 -1.14 -25.02 -19.96
C GLY A 426 -2.56 -25.44 -20.37
N ARG A 427 -3.01 -26.65 -19.98
CA ARG A 427 -4.37 -27.12 -20.28
C ARG A 427 -5.41 -26.28 -19.52
N GLU A 428 -5.22 -26.08 -18.22
CA GLU A 428 -6.06 -25.28 -17.35
C GLU A 428 -6.13 -23.83 -17.84
N ALA A 429 -4.98 -23.23 -18.16
CA ALA A 429 -4.92 -21.86 -18.68
C ALA A 429 -5.65 -21.68 -20.02
N VAL A 430 -5.45 -22.60 -20.97
CA VAL A 430 -6.14 -22.57 -22.27
C VAL A 430 -7.63 -22.82 -22.11
N THR A 431 -8.03 -23.75 -21.23
CA THR A 431 -9.45 -24.04 -20.96
C THR A 431 -10.13 -22.79 -20.37
N PHE A 432 -9.48 -22.11 -19.42
CA PHE A 432 -9.98 -20.87 -18.83
C PHE A 432 -10.23 -19.79 -19.89
N LEU A 433 -9.21 -19.48 -20.70
CA LEU A 433 -9.33 -18.46 -21.74
C LEU A 433 -10.38 -18.82 -22.80
N THR A 434 -10.53 -20.12 -23.10
CA THR A 434 -11.54 -20.61 -24.04
C THR A 434 -12.95 -20.49 -23.47
N LEU A 435 -13.15 -20.74 -22.17
CA LEU A 435 -14.42 -20.53 -21.48
C LEU A 435 -14.78 -19.04 -21.44
N VAL A 436 -13.83 -18.18 -21.05
CA VAL A 436 -14.03 -16.72 -21.07
C VAL A 436 -14.37 -16.24 -22.49
N LYS A 437 -13.66 -16.72 -23.51
CA LYS A 437 -13.96 -16.45 -24.92
C LYS A 437 -15.39 -16.89 -25.28
N LYS A 438 -15.79 -18.13 -24.94
CA LYS A 438 -17.13 -18.67 -25.20
C LYS A 438 -18.21 -17.78 -24.60
N TYR A 439 -18.07 -17.39 -23.33
CA TYR A 439 -19.06 -16.56 -22.64
C TYR A 439 -19.16 -15.14 -23.20
N LEU A 440 -18.04 -14.57 -23.67
CA LEU A 440 -18.05 -13.24 -24.30
C LEU A 440 -18.56 -13.30 -25.75
N GLU A 441 -18.23 -14.34 -26.52
CA GLU A 441 -18.75 -14.53 -27.87
C GLU A 441 -20.22 -14.98 -27.88
N ASP A 442 -20.75 -15.44 -26.74
CA ASP A 442 -22.15 -15.77 -26.54
C ASP A 442 -22.68 -15.38 -25.15
N PRO A 443 -22.98 -14.09 -24.90
CA PRO A 443 -23.34 -13.60 -23.57
C PRO A 443 -24.59 -14.23 -22.95
N ALA A 444 -25.52 -14.70 -23.78
CA ALA A 444 -26.73 -15.39 -23.32
C ALA A 444 -26.41 -16.71 -22.60
N SER A 445 -25.32 -17.39 -22.95
CA SER A 445 -24.91 -18.64 -22.30
C SER A 445 -24.58 -18.46 -20.81
N MET A 446 -24.15 -17.26 -20.40
CA MET A 446 -23.89 -16.94 -18.98
C MET A 446 -25.15 -16.93 -18.10
N LEU A 447 -26.35 -17.01 -18.67
CA LEU A 447 -27.61 -17.09 -17.92
C LEU A 447 -27.99 -18.52 -17.55
N ILE A 448 -27.46 -19.51 -18.28
CA ILE A 448 -27.79 -20.93 -18.09
C ILE A 448 -26.87 -21.55 -17.03
N GLU A 449 -25.62 -21.08 -16.99
CA GLU A 449 -24.59 -21.45 -16.00
C GLU A 449 -24.71 -20.63 -14.72
#